data_AF-G3QBX1-F1
#
_entry.id   AF-G3QBX1-F1
#
_cell.length_a   1.000
_cell.length_b   1.000
_cell.length_c   1.000
_cell.angle_alpha   90.00
_cell.angle_beta   90.00
_cell.angle_gamma   90.00
#
_symmetry.space_group_name_H-M   'P 1'
#
loop_
_entity.id
_entity.type
_entity.pdbx_description
1 polymer ?
#
loop_
_entity_poly.entity_id
_entity_poly.type
_entity_poly.pdbx_seq_one_letter_code
_entity_poly.pdbx_strand_id
1 'polypeptide(L)'
;MAASRDLAFPLVILSLVLIRGYSPLPATSRVPEENPVRPQTPRGSDFDSYEFRTEDYSDNTPVTPLPTKKASPDGKTSKRCDYNTCLESQTSCALLASSTGCTCPGSTLFNEVPQPPKLKSLSFNGSDVVAQWCAPHSYVTAYVVSVGGEERQVFTQDRRSGRLGDVDDLAEVCVASVNDAGRSQGACLEYRSTDSSLPLKAGLVGGGLGFLLFLVLAVLLWRHKRQRKQEASVSVHDAAGTERRPGAQ
;
A
#
# COMPACT_ATOMS: atom_id res chain seq x y z
N MET A 1 27.92 -41.45 -33.50
CA MET A 1 26.62 -40.73 -33.57
C MET A 1 25.51 -41.68 -33.17
N ALA A 2 24.96 -41.49 -31.98
CA ALA A 2 23.74 -42.07 -31.39
C ALA A 2 23.89 -41.82 -29.87
N ALA A 3 22.93 -41.36 -29.07
CA ALA A 3 21.51 -41.12 -29.25
C ALA A 3 21.07 -40.05 -28.22
N SER A 4 20.21 -39.12 -28.62
CA SER A 4 19.43 -38.28 -27.70
C SER A 4 18.01 -38.09 -28.24
N ARG A 5 17.29 -39.20 -28.41
CA ARG A 5 15.90 -39.19 -28.93
C ARG A 5 14.83 -39.70 -27.97
N ASP A 6 15.18 -40.02 -26.72
CA ASP A 6 14.21 -40.62 -25.78
C ASP A 6 13.70 -39.66 -24.68
N LEU A 7 14.28 -38.47 -24.52
CA LEU A 7 13.81 -37.50 -23.52
C LEU A 7 12.72 -36.55 -24.02
N ALA A 8 12.50 -36.47 -25.33
CA ALA A 8 11.47 -35.61 -25.93
C ALA A 8 10.07 -36.25 -25.90
N PHE A 9 9.98 -37.59 -25.93
CA PHE A 9 8.70 -38.31 -25.94
C PHE A 9 7.85 -38.16 -24.68
N PRO A 10 8.37 -38.19 -23.44
CA PRO A 10 7.53 -38.06 -22.24
C PRO A 10 6.99 -36.62 -22.03
N LEU A 11 7.72 -35.60 -22.49
CA LEU A 11 7.30 -34.19 -22.38
C LEU A 11 6.19 -33.82 -23.38
N VAL A 12 6.19 -34.44 -24.57
CA VAL A 12 5.16 -34.23 -25.60
C VAL A 12 3.83 -34.89 -25.20
N ILE A 13 3.87 -36.03 -24.50
CA ILE A 13 2.66 -36.72 -24.03
C ILE A 13 1.99 -35.94 -22.88
N LEU A 14 2.77 -35.34 -21.98
CA LEU A 14 2.22 -34.55 -20.86
C LEU A 14 1.58 -33.23 -21.33
N SER A 15 2.07 -32.65 -22.42
CA SER A 15 1.54 -31.41 -23.01
C SER A 15 0.25 -31.65 -23.83
N LEU A 16 0.07 -32.82 -24.46
CA LEU A 16 -1.14 -33.13 -25.23
C LEU A 16 -2.37 -33.46 -24.35
N VAL A 17 -2.18 -33.88 -23.10
CA VAL A 17 -3.29 -34.18 -22.17
C VAL A 17 -3.92 -32.91 -21.58
N LEU A 18 -3.17 -31.80 -21.51
CA LEU A 18 -3.64 -30.54 -20.91
C LEU A 18 -4.39 -29.62 -21.90
N ILE A 19 -4.28 -29.84 -23.21
CA ILE A 19 -4.87 -28.97 -24.25
C ILE A 19 -6.30 -29.41 -24.62
N ARG A 20 -6.75 -30.60 -24.22
CA ARG A 20 -8.12 -31.11 -24.51
C ARG A 20 -9.23 -30.59 -23.59
N GLY A 21 -8.93 -29.67 -22.67
CA GLY A 21 -9.88 -29.20 -21.64
C GLY A 21 -10.51 -27.82 -21.86
N TYR A 22 -10.07 -27.02 -22.82
CA TYR A 22 -10.58 -25.64 -22.97
C TYR A 22 -11.18 -25.43 -24.35
N SER A 23 -12.52 -25.58 -24.42
CA SER A 23 -13.31 -25.05 -25.52
C SER A 23 -13.58 -23.55 -25.31
N PRO A 24 -13.81 -22.77 -26.39
CA PRO A 24 -13.75 -21.32 -26.39
C PRO A 24 -15.08 -20.66 -26.00
N LEU A 25 -14.94 -19.42 -25.53
CA LEU A 25 -15.99 -18.41 -25.27
C LEU A 25 -17.03 -18.29 -26.41
N PRO A 26 -18.30 -18.00 -26.09
CA PRO A 26 -19.17 -17.28 -27.00
C PRO A 26 -19.05 -15.76 -26.78
N ALA A 27 -18.76 -15.05 -27.87
CA ALA A 27 -19.02 -13.63 -28.01
C ALA A 27 -20.48 -13.40 -28.45
N THR A 28 -21.07 -12.33 -27.91
CA THR A 28 -22.23 -11.50 -28.33
C THR A 28 -22.97 -11.08 -27.06
N SER A 29 -23.15 -9.79 -26.77
CA SER A 29 -24.21 -9.01 -27.39
C SER A 29 -23.97 -7.50 -27.22
N ARG A 30 -24.56 -6.75 -28.15
CA ARG A 30 -24.51 -5.31 -28.34
C ARG A 30 -25.39 -4.56 -27.31
N VAL A 31 -24.82 -3.45 -26.82
CA VAL A 31 -25.34 -2.07 -26.56
C VAL A 31 -26.85 -1.83 -26.85
N PRO A 32 -27.58 -1.12 -25.98
CA PRO A 32 -27.72 0.36 -26.06
C PRO A 32 -27.44 1.05 -24.71
N GLU A 33 -26.53 2.03 -24.63
CA GLU A 33 -26.81 3.46 -24.91
C GLU A 33 -27.94 3.99 -24.02
N GLU A 34 -27.56 4.46 -22.83
CA GLU A 34 -28.43 5.24 -21.96
C GLU A 34 -27.90 6.68 -21.91
N ASN A 35 -28.74 7.60 -22.38
CA ASN A 35 -28.43 9.00 -22.62
C ASN A 35 -28.00 9.78 -21.35
N PRO A 36 -27.14 10.80 -21.49
CA PRO A 36 -26.87 11.75 -20.43
C PRO A 36 -28.04 12.72 -20.26
N VAL A 37 -28.75 12.64 -19.14
CA VAL A 37 -29.78 13.63 -18.78
C VAL A 37 -29.15 14.72 -17.91
N ARG A 38 -28.86 15.85 -18.53
CA ARG A 38 -28.86 17.21 -17.93
C ARG A 38 -29.28 18.13 -19.08
N PRO A 39 -30.31 18.98 -18.97
CA PRO A 39 -30.24 20.16 -18.08
C PRO A 39 -31.56 20.66 -17.50
N GLN A 40 -31.53 21.18 -16.28
CA GLN A 40 -32.39 22.30 -15.90
C GLN A 40 -31.61 23.32 -15.07
N THR A 41 -31.38 24.45 -15.72
CA THR A 41 -31.06 25.75 -15.15
C THR A 41 -32.37 26.42 -14.73
N PRO A 42 -32.41 27.08 -13.57
CA PRO A 42 -33.08 28.37 -13.43
C PRO A 42 -31.98 29.41 -13.16
N ARG A 43 -31.51 30.15 -14.16
CA ARG A 43 -31.94 31.52 -14.51
C ARG A 43 -32.53 32.30 -13.31
N GLY A 44 -31.64 33.08 -12.70
CA GLY A 44 -31.87 34.48 -12.36
C GLY A 44 -32.77 34.77 -11.16
N SER A 45 -32.15 35.23 -10.08
CA SER A 45 -32.73 36.29 -9.25
C SER A 45 -31.61 36.95 -8.44
N ASP A 46 -31.33 38.18 -8.84
CA ASP A 46 -30.99 39.34 -8.02
C ASP A 46 -29.80 39.26 -7.06
N PHE A 47 -28.71 39.81 -7.59
CA PHE A 47 -27.67 40.52 -6.89
C PHE A 47 -28.29 41.60 -5.99
N ASP A 48 -28.47 41.31 -4.70
CA ASP A 48 -28.73 42.36 -3.72
C ASP A 48 -27.38 42.82 -3.17
N SER A 49 -26.90 43.92 -3.73
CA SER A 49 -25.73 44.66 -3.30
C SER A 49 -25.96 45.14 -1.88
N TYR A 50 -25.23 44.57 -0.92
CA TYR A 50 -25.20 45.09 0.44
C TYR A 50 -24.52 46.47 0.42
N GLU A 51 -25.36 47.50 0.42
CA GLU A 51 -24.99 48.90 0.41
C GLU A 51 -24.18 49.22 1.68
N PHE A 52 -22.92 49.61 1.49
CA PHE A 52 -22.04 50.12 2.52
C PHE A 52 -22.59 51.46 3.00
N ARG A 53 -23.32 51.45 4.11
CA ARG A 53 -23.76 52.67 4.78
C ARG A 53 -22.60 53.25 5.58
N THR A 54 -21.90 54.19 4.97
CA THR A 54 -20.93 55.07 5.65
C THR A 54 -21.71 56.01 6.56
N GLU A 55 -21.92 55.62 7.82
CA GLU A 55 -22.37 56.56 8.86
C GLU A 55 -21.13 57.30 9.39
N ASP A 56 -20.99 58.53 8.92
CA ASP A 56 -20.01 59.52 9.37
C ASP A 56 -20.42 60.01 10.76
N TYR A 57 -19.82 59.45 11.82
CA TYR A 57 -20.03 59.90 13.19
C TYR A 57 -18.73 60.50 13.73
N SER A 58 -18.65 61.82 13.64
CA SER A 58 -17.66 62.63 14.34
C SER A 58 -18.01 62.65 15.83
N ASP A 59 -17.46 61.70 16.60
CA ASP A 59 -17.52 61.72 18.06
C ASP A 59 -16.18 62.21 18.63
N ASN A 60 -16.20 63.43 19.17
CA ASN A 60 -15.12 63.96 19.99
C ASN A 60 -15.16 63.26 21.36
N THR A 61 -14.64 62.04 21.43
CA THR A 61 -14.40 61.34 22.69
C THR A 61 -12.93 61.49 23.10
N PRO A 62 -12.63 61.82 24.37
CA PRO A 62 -11.26 61.96 24.83
C PRO A 62 -10.53 60.63 24.73
N VAL A 63 -9.31 60.66 24.17
CA VAL A 63 -8.40 59.52 24.04
C VAL A 63 -8.23 58.87 25.42
N THR A 64 -8.96 57.79 25.64
CA THR A 64 -8.71 56.87 26.74
C THR A 64 -7.45 56.10 26.35
N PRO A 65 -6.33 56.20 27.09
CA PRO A 65 -5.17 55.40 26.75
C PRO A 65 -5.57 53.92 26.84
N LEU A 66 -5.35 53.19 25.75
CA LEU A 66 -5.42 51.72 25.76
C LEU A 66 -4.69 51.24 27.02
N PRO A 67 -5.24 50.25 27.76
CA PRO A 67 -4.48 49.64 28.83
C PRO A 67 -3.24 49.02 28.18
N THR A 68 -2.10 49.70 28.35
CA THR A 68 -0.78 49.16 28.08
C THR A 68 -0.76 47.79 28.73
N LYS A 69 -0.81 46.72 27.93
CA LYS A 69 -0.54 45.37 28.41
C LYS A 69 0.80 45.48 29.12
N LYS A 70 0.77 45.44 30.45
CA LYS A 70 1.96 45.42 31.29
C LYS A 70 2.81 44.29 30.72
N ALA A 71 3.94 44.64 30.11
CA ALA A 71 4.97 43.68 29.83
C ALA A 71 5.31 43.08 31.20
N SER A 72 4.96 41.80 31.38
CA SER A 72 5.29 41.09 32.60
C SER A 72 6.81 41.18 32.77
N PRO A 73 7.31 41.70 33.91
CA PRO A 73 8.74 41.78 34.18
C PRO A 73 9.20 40.40 34.66
N ASP A 74 9.08 39.40 33.80
CA ASP A 74 9.65 38.09 34.04
C ASP A 74 10.23 37.62 32.72
N GLY A 75 11.57 37.66 32.62
CA GLY A 75 12.35 37.01 31.57
C GLY A 75 12.25 35.49 31.64
N LYS A 76 11.03 34.96 31.80
CA LYS A 76 10.72 33.55 31.66
C LYS A 76 10.62 33.29 30.18
N THR A 77 11.65 32.68 29.62
CA THR A 77 11.61 32.11 28.28
C THR A 77 10.33 31.30 28.15
N SER A 78 9.39 31.78 27.31
CA SER A 78 8.14 31.09 27.05
C SER A 78 8.49 29.67 26.59
N LYS A 79 8.07 28.64 27.33
CA LYS A 79 8.37 27.26 26.98
C LYS A 79 7.79 26.96 25.59
N ARG A 80 8.52 26.21 24.77
CA ARG A 80 8.00 25.75 23.47
C ARG A 80 6.82 24.80 23.69
N CYS A 81 5.85 24.84 22.79
CA CYS A 81 4.76 23.87 22.78
C CYS A 81 5.31 22.47 22.53
N ASP A 82 4.76 21.48 23.23
CA ASP A 82 4.99 20.07 22.96
C ASP A 82 4.16 19.65 21.74
N TYR A 83 4.62 20.11 20.57
CA TYR A 83 4.00 19.83 19.28
C TYR A 83 4.98 19.04 18.41
N ASN A 84 4.56 17.87 17.93
CA ASN A 84 5.41 16.98 17.16
C ASN A 84 5.07 17.07 15.67
N THR A 85 5.96 17.63 14.84
CA THR A 85 5.66 17.82 13.41
C THR A 85 5.42 16.54 12.62
N CYS A 86 5.74 15.36 13.15
CA CYS A 86 5.58 14.06 12.50
C CYS A 86 4.29 13.30 12.90
N LEU A 87 3.57 13.74 13.94
CA LEU A 87 2.36 13.06 14.41
C LEU A 87 1.11 13.57 13.71
N GLU A 88 0.30 12.63 13.21
CA GLU A 88 -1.00 12.90 12.62
C GLU A 88 -2.08 13.06 13.70
N SER A 89 -3.14 13.81 13.41
CA SER A 89 -4.33 13.94 14.27
C SER A 89 -4.09 14.42 15.71
N GLN A 90 -2.97 15.10 15.97
CA GLN A 90 -2.72 15.76 17.27
C GLN A 90 -3.38 17.14 17.35
N THR A 91 -3.55 17.69 18.55
CA THR A 91 -3.99 19.07 18.77
C THR A 91 -3.08 20.06 18.03
N SER A 92 -3.66 21.00 17.28
CA SER A 92 -2.88 21.98 16.53
C SER A 92 -1.99 22.80 17.47
N CYS A 93 -0.81 23.21 17.00
CA CYS A 93 0.10 24.02 17.82
C CYS A 93 -0.58 25.33 18.28
N ALA A 94 -1.40 25.94 17.41
CA ALA A 94 -2.17 27.14 17.77
C ALA A 94 -3.09 26.91 18.98
N LEU A 95 -3.78 25.76 19.03
CA LEU A 95 -4.62 25.40 20.18
C LEU A 95 -3.78 25.12 21.43
N LEU A 96 -2.63 24.44 21.30
CA LEU A 96 -1.71 24.21 22.42
C LEU A 96 -1.17 25.54 22.99
N ALA A 97 -0.79 26.48 22.12
CA ALA A 97 -0.32 27.81 22.52
C ALA A 97 -1.42 28.58 23.27
N SER A 98 -2.66 28.50 22.78
CA SER A 98 -3.80 29.17 23.42
C SER A 98 -4.16 28.60 24.79
N SER A 99 -4.04 27.28 24.99
CA SER A 99 -4.47 26.61 26.22
C SER A 99 -3.39 26.57 27.30
N THR A 100 -2.11 26.51 26.91
CA THR A 100 -0.98 26.37 27.86
C THR A 100 -0.08 27.60 27.97
N GLY A 101 -0.26 28.59 27.09
CA GLY A 101 0.61 29.77 27.02
C GLY A 101 2.02 29.47 26.49
N CYS A 102 2.22 28.31 25.85
CA CYS A 102 3.48 27.96 25.20
C CYS A 102 3.66 28.70 23.86
N THR A 103 4.90 28.72 23.37
CA THR A 103 5.23 29.35 22.08
C THR A 103 5.47 28.27 21.02
N CYS A 104 4.69 28.33 19.94
CA CYS A 104 4.93 27.51 18.76
C CYS A 104 6.18 28.01 18.01
N PRO A 105 6.96 27.11 17.39
CA PRO A 105 7.98 27.55 16.44
C PRO A 105 7.33 28.40 15.34
N GLY A 106 8.01 29.48 14.96
CA GLY A 106 7.52 30.39 13.92
C GLY A 106 7.31 29.64 12.61
N SER A 107 6.17 29.87 11.98
CA SER A 107 5.91 29.42 10.61
C SER A 107 6.24 30.55 9.65
N THR A 108 6.74 30.22 8.47
CA THR A 108 6.83 31.19 7.36
C THR A 108 5.47 31.85 7.10
N LEU A 109 5.48 33.05 6.54
CA LEU A 109 4.25 33.78 6.24
C LEU A 109 3.48 33.12 5.08
N PHE A 110 2.20 33.45 4.94
CA PHE A 110 1.32 32.89 3.91
C PHE A 110 1.75 33.25 2.48
N ASN A 111 2.51 34.34 2.32
CA ASN A 111 3.04 34.83 1.05
C ASN A 111 4.48 34.35 0.75
N GLU A 112 5.00 33.42 1.55
CA GLU A 112 6.32 32.82 1.36
C GLU A 112 6.16 31.35 0.96
N VAL A 113 6.88 30.92 -0.08
CA VAL A 113 6.89 29.51 -0.52
C VAL A 113 7.31 28.63 0.66
N PRO A 114 6.59 27.54 0.96
CA PRO A 114 6.87 26.75 2.14
C PRO A 114 8.17 25.97 1.99
N GLN A 115 8.80 25.65 3.12
CA GLN A 115 9.95 24.75 3.15
C GLN A 115 9.49 23.31 2.83
N PRO A 116 10.36 22.48 2.22
CA PRO A 116 10.03 21.10 1.95
C PRO A 116 9.72 20.32 3.24
N PRO A 117 8.74 19.40 3.23
CA PRO A 117 8.51 18.51 4.35
C PRO A 117 9.69 17.53 4.52
N LYS A 118 9.71 16.81 5.63
CA LYS A 118 10.68 15.72 5.83
C LYS A 118 10.01 14.38 5.54
N LEU A 119 10.27 13.80 4.37
CA LEU A 119 9.84 12.43 4.07
C LEU A 119 10.58 11.44 4.98
N LYS A 120 9.84 10.63 5.74
CA LYS A 120 10.36 9.76 6.80
C LYS A 120 10.52 8.32 6.36
N SER A 121 9.51 7.79 5.67
CA SER A 121 9.48 6.40 5.26
C SER A 121 8.48 6.17 4.13
N LEU A 122 8.77 5.14 3.34
CA LEU A 122 7.86 4.50 2.42
C LEU A 122 7.70 3.05 2.91
N SER A 123 6.48 2.62 3.20
CA SER A 123 6.22 1.28 3.74
C SER A 123 5.00 0.66 3.10
N PHE A 124 5.02 -0.65 2.90
CA PHE A 124 3.85 -1.39 2.42
C PHE A 124 3.01 -1.85 3.62
N ASN A 125 1.71 -1.54 3.62
CA ASN A 125 0.81 -1.90 4.72
C ASN A 125 -0.01 -3.18 4.46
N GLY A 126 0.26 -3.89 3.35
CA GLY A 126 -0.50 -5.06 2.92
C GLY A 126 -1.40 -4.82 1.71
N SER A 127 -1.82 -3.57 1.47
CA SER A 127 -2.60 -3.19 0.28
C SER A 127 -1.95 -2.07 -0.52
N ASP A 128 -1.37 -1.08 0.17
CA ASP A 128 -0.87 0.13 -0.43
C ASP A 128 0.54 0.45 0.07
N VAL A 129 1.32 1.13 -0.78
CA VAL A 129 2.50 1.86 -0.33
C VAL A 129 2.06 3.11 0.41
N VAL A 130 2.58 3.32 1.61
CA VAL A 130 2.27 4.45 2.48
C VAL A 130 3.50 5.32 2.62
N ALA A 131 3.38 6.58 2.20
CA ALA A 131 4.36 7.60 2.49
C ALA A 131 4.05 8.24 3.84
N GLN A 132 5.07 8.44 4.68
CA GLN A 132 4.95 9.15 5.96
C GLN A 132 5.95 10.30 6.01
N TRP A 133 5.52 11.48 6.44
CA TRP A 133 6.35 12.69 6.48
C TRP A 133 6.11 13.53 7.73
N CYS A 134 7.05 14.43 8.02
CA CYS A 134 6.88 15.48 9.02
C CYS A 134 6.64 16.82 8.34
N ALA A 135 5.75 17.63 8.94
CA ALA A 135 5.49 18.98 8.48
C ALA A 135 6.72 19.90 8.65
N PRO A 136 6.94 20.83 7.72
CA PRO A 136 7.90 21.91 7.88
C PRO A 136 7.39 22.96 8.88
N HIS A 137 8.29 23.85 9.31
CA HIS A 137 7.93 25.07 10.04
C HIS A 137 7.53 26.19 9.07
N SER A 138 6.50 25.92 8.26
CA SER A 138 6.00 26.84 7.22
C SER A 138 4.48 26.89 7.22
N TYR A 139 3.92 27.98 6.71
CA TYR A 139 2.49 28.02 6.39
C TYR A 139 2.21 27.10 5.19
N VAL A 140 1.50 26.01 5.42
CA VAL A 140 1.18 24.96 4.42
C VAL A 140 -0.33 24.79 4.37
N THR A 141 -0.92 24.78 3.18
CA THR A 141 -2.34 24.47 2.98
C THR A 141 -2.55 23.03 2.52
N ALA A 142 -1.58 22.46 1.80
CA ALA A 142 -1.64 21.08 1.30
C ALA A 142 -0.24 20.45 1.15
N TYR A 143 -0.24 19.13 1.05
CA TYR A 143 0.90 18.34 0.59
C TYR A 143 0.57 17.66 -0.72
N VAL A 144 1.52 17.64 -1.63
CA VAL A 144 1.38 16.93 -2.89
C VAL A 144 2.41 15.82 -2.96
N VAL A 145 1.96 14.62 -3.29
CA VAL A 145 2.79 13.44 -3.44
C VAL A 145 2.87 13.05 -4.91
N SER A 146 4.08 12.88 -5.41
CA SER A 146 4.37 12.40 -6.76
C SER A 146 5.11 11.08 -6.75
N VAL A 147 4.89 10.26 -7.77
CA VAL A 147 5.54 8.96 -8.00
C VAL A 147 6.11 8.96 -9.41
N GLY A 148 7.41 8.70 -9.57
CA GLY A 148 8.07 8.71 -10.88
C GLY A 148 8.00 10.06 -11.60
N GLY A 149 7.87 11.16 -10.85
CA GLY A 149 7.72 12.52 -11.39
C GLY A 149 6.27 12.94 -11.67
N GLU A 150 5.30 12.03 -11.63
CA GLU A 150 3.89 12.38 -11.84
C GLU A 150 3.14 12.60 -10.53
N GLU A 151 2.31 13.64 -10.49
CA GLU A 151 1.47 13.92 -9.33
C GLU A 151 0.42 12.83 -9.14
N ARG A 152 0.40 12.24 -7.95
CA ARG A 152 -0.45 11.10 -7.64
C ARG A 152 -1.60 11.48 -6.72
N GLN A 153 -1.32 12.22 -5.65
CA GLN A 153 -2.30 12.59 -4.63
C GLN A 153 -1.99 13.93 -3.96
N VAL A 154 -3.06 14.57 -3.47
CA VAL A 154 -3.01 15.81 -2.68
C VAL A 154 -3.65 15.55 -1.33
N PHE A 155 -2.96 15.94 -0.26
CA PHE A 155 -3.38 15.78 1.13
C PHE A 155 -3.52 17.14 1.81
N THR A 156 -4.42 17.24 2.77
CA THR A 156 -4.61 18.45 3.59
C THR A 156 -3.44 18.68 4.56
N GLN A 157 -3.27 19.93 5.01
CA GLN A 157 -2.17 20.37 5.90
C GLN A 157 -1.99 19.57 7.21
N ASP A 158 -3.03 18.89 7.69
CA ASP A 158 -3.05 18.10 8.92
C ASP A 158 -2.53 16.67 8.75
N ARG A 159 -2.39 16.20 7.50
CA ARG A 159 -1.90 14.86 7.18
C ARG A 159 -0.40 14.72 7.39
N ARG A 160 0.03 13.56 7.89
CA ARG A 160 1.44 13.14 8.00
C ARG A 160 1.70 11.81 7.31
N SER A 161 0.68 11.23 6.69
CA SER A 161 0.78 10.02 5.91
C SER A 161 -0.22 10.01 4.75
N GLY A 162 0.09 9.21 3.72
CA GLY A 162 -0.71 9.09 2.51
C GLY A 162 -0.53 7.73 1.86
N ARG A 163 -1.64 7.08 1.50
CA ARG A 163 -1.64 5.78 0.79
C ARG A 163 -1.52 6.07 -0.71
N LEU A 164 -0.56 5.49 -1.40
CA LEU A 164 -0.25 5.77 -2.81
C LEU A 164 -0.79 4.74 -3.79
N GLY A 165 -1.35 3.63 -3.26
CA GLY A 165 -1.76 2.49 -4.06
C GLY A 165 -0.58 1.60 -4.41
N ASP A 166 -0.65 1.02 -5.59
CA ASP A 166 0.44 0.27 -6.22
C ASP A 166 1.52 1.23 -6.72
N VAL A 167 2.77 0.91 -6.38
CA VAL A 167 3.96 1.71 -6.72
C VAL A 167 5.05 0.73 -7.13
N ASP A 168 5.63 0.96 -8.30
CA ASP A 168 6.68 0.11 -8.86
C ASP A 168 7.92 0.04 -7.96
N ASP A 169 8.61 -1.10 -8.02
CA ASP A 169 9.91 -1.24 -7.36
C ASP A 169 10.91 -0.23 -7.93
N LEU A 170 11.68 0.40 -7.06
CA LEU A 170 12.64 1.47 -7.36
C LEU A 170 12.01 2.79 -7.85
N ALA A 171 10.69 2.97 -7.73
CA ALA A 171 10.06 4.25 -8.04
C ALA A 171 10.45 5.34 -7.02
N GLU A 172 10.79 6.52 -7.52
CA GLU A 172 10.99 7.70 -6.67
C GLU A 172 9.65 8.28 -6.23
N VAL A 173 9.49 8.45 -4.92
CA VAL A 173 8.32 9.09 -4.31
C VAL A 173 8.76 10.39 -3.67
N CYS A 174 8.13 11.50 -4.05
CA CYS A 174 8.42 12.82 -3.51
C CYS A 174 7.20 13.41 -2.83
N VAL A 175 7.42 14.12 -1.72
CA VAL A 175 6.38 14.92 -1.05
C VAL A 175 6.79 16.38 -1.05
N ALA A 176 5.92 17.27 -1.54
CA ALA A 176 6.11 18.70 -1.54
C ALA A 176 5.03 19.37 -0.67
N SER A 177 5.37 20.49 -0.04
CA SER A 177 4.42 21.37 0.66
C SER A 177 3.94 22.46 -0.30
N VAL A 178 2.69 22.86 -0.15
CA VAL A 178 2.03 23.85 -1.00
C VAL A 178 1.28 24.86 -0.14
N ASN A 179 1.33 26.13 -0.55
CA ASN A 179 0.46 27.20 -0.10
C ASN A 179 0.14 28.15 -1.27
N ASP A 180 -0.52 29.28 -0.98
CA ASP A 180 -0.91 30.27 -1.98
C ASP A 180 0.27 30.99 -2.66
N ALA A 181 1.44 31.01 -1.99
CA ALA A 181 2.67 31.56 -2.57
C ALA A 181 3.36 30.60 -3.54
N GLY A 182 3.07 29.29 -3.43
CA GLY A 182 3.55 28.28 -4.37
C GLY A 182 3.88 26.94 -3.72
N ARG A 183 4.72 26.17 -4.43
CA ARG A 183 5.12 24.81 -4.08
C ARG A 183 6.58 24.75 -3.71
N SER A 184 6.90 24.01 -2.66
CA SER A 184 8.27 23.73 -2.24
C SER A 184 8.98 22.79 -3.22
N GLN A 185 10.30 22.65 -3.05
CA GLN A 185 11.02 21.48 -3.58
C GLN A 185 10.44 20.18 -2.99
N GLY A 186 10.55 19.07 -3.72
CA GLY A 186 10.12 17.75 -3.25
C GLY A 186 11.15 17.12 -2.31
N ALA A 187 10.70 16.54 -1.20
CA ALA A 187 11.50 15.63 -0.40
C ALA A 187 11.26 14.20 -0.90
N CYS A 188 12.29 13.57 -1.46
CA CYS A 188 12.17 12.32 -2.22
C CYS A 188 12.86 11.14 -1.53
N LEU A 189 12.28 9.95 -1.71
CA LEU A 189 12.86 8.66 -1.35
C LEU A 189 12.52 7.64 -2.45
N GLU A 190 13.44 6.71 -2.70
CA GLU A 190 13.19 5.56 -3.57
C GLU A 190 12.41 4.49 -2.80
N TYR A 191 11.30 4.01 -3.37
CA TYR A 191 10.57 2.87 -2.84
C TYR A 191 11.28 1.59 -3.25
N ARG A 192 11.61 0.74 -2.26
CA ARG A 192 12.09 -0.62 -2.52
C ARG A 192 11.10 -1.62 -1.96
N SER A 193 10.54 -2.43 -2.85
CA SER A 193 9.66 -3.52 -2.45
C SER A 193 10.45 -4.57 -1.69
N THR A 194 9.93 -4.95 -0.53
CA THR A 194 10.51 -6.08 0.21
C THR A 194 9.87 -7.35 -0.32
N ASP A 195 10.54 -7.96 -1.29
CA ASP A 195 10.13 -9.26 -1.87
C ASP A 195 10.19 -10.37 -0.82
N SER A 196 9.10 -10.55 -0.07
CA SER A 196 8.96 -11.62 0.92
C SER A 196 8.60 -12.97 0.29
N SER A 197 8.52 -13.05 -1.05
CA SER A 197 8.10 -14.25 -1.78
C SER A 197 9.20 -15.31 -1.91
N LEU A 198 10.46 -14.98 -1.63
CA LEU A 198 11.60 -15.90 -1.71
C LEU A 198 11.43 -17.19 -0.87
N PRO A 199 11.14 -17.13 0.46
CA PRO A 199 10.92 -18.33 1.26
C PRO A 199 9.69 -19.13 0.80
N LEU A 200 8.64 -18.45 0.33
CA LEU A 200 7.44 -19.11 -0.21
C LEU A 200 7.76 -19.87 -1.50
N LYS A 201 8.51 -19.25 -2.44
CA LYS A 201 8.97 -19.89 -3.68
C LYS A 201 9.91 -21.06 -3.39
N ALA A 202 10.85 -20.89 -2.47
CA ALA A 202 11.77 -21.95 -2.06
C ALA A 202 11.03 -23.12 -1.39
N GLY A 203 10.05 -22.84 -0.53
CA GLY A 203 9.19 -23.83 0.10
C GLY A 203 8.33 -24.59 -0.91
N LEU A 204 7.78 -23.90 -1.92
CA LEU A 204 7.00 -24.53 -2.99
C LEU A 204 7.86 -25.51 -3.80
N VAL A 205 9.07 -25.10 -4.19
CA VAL A 205 10.01 -25.94 -4.95
C VAL A 205 10.49 -27.12 -4.11
N GLY A 206 10.92 -26.88 -2.88
CA GLY A 206 11.38 -27.93 -1.96
C GLY A 206 10.27 -28.92 -1.60
N GLY A 207 9.05 -28.42 -1.35
CA GLY A 207 7.86 -29.22 -1.08
C GLY A 207 7.47 -30.09 -2.28
N GLY A 208 7.52 -29.54 -3.50
CA GLY A 208 7.26 -30.30 -4.72
C GLY A 208 8.26 -31.45 -4.94
N LEU A 209 9.56 -31.19 -4.76
CA LEU A 209 10.59 -32.22 -4.86
C LEU A 209 10.45 -33.30 -3.78
N GLY A 210 10.20 -32.88 -2.53
CA GLY A 210 10.01 -33.79 -1.41
C GLY A 210 8.78 -34.69 -1.59
N PHE A 211 7.67 -34.12 -2.06
CA PHE A 211 6.45 -34.88 -2.34
C PHE A 211 6.66 -35.90 -3.46
N LEU A 212 7.35 -35.52 -4.54
CA LEU A 212 7.72 -36.45 -5.63
C LEU A 212 8.57 -37.61 -5.13
N LEU A 213 9.60 -37.34 -4.33
CA LEU A 213 10.45 -38.38 -3.71
C LEU A 213 9.63 -39.32 -2.82
N PHE A 214 8.71 -38.76 -2.04
CA PHE A 214 7.81 -39.54 -1.18
C PHE A 214 6.91 -40.48 -1.99
N LEU A 215 6.32 -40.00 -3.09
CA LEU A 215 5.51 -40.83 -3.98
C LEU A 215 6.32 -41.98 -4.60
N VAL A 216 7.54 -41.72 -5.05
CA VAL A 216 8.43 -42.77 -5.60
C VAL A 216 8.74 -43.81 -4.53
N LEU A 217 9.10 -43.39 -3.31
CA LEU A 217 9.35 -44.31 -2.19
C LEU A 217 8.10 -45.13 -1.85
N ALA A 218 6.92 -44.51 -1.80
CA ALA A 218 5.67 -45.20 -1.54
C ALA A 218 5.38 -46.29 -2.60
N VAL A 219 5.61 -45.99 -3.88
CA VAL A 219 5.45 -46.95 -4.98
C VAL A 219 6.47 -48.09 -4.89
N LEU A 220 7.74 -47.80 -4.59
CA LEU A 220 8.77 -48.82 -4.42
C LEU A 220 8.46 -49.75 -3.25
N LEU A 221 8.07 -49.20 -2.09
CA LEU A 221 7.65 -49.96 -0.92
C LEU A 221 6.41 -50.80 -1.19
N TRP A 222 5.44 -50.27 -1.94
CA TRP A 222 4.27 -51.02 -2.38
C TRP A 222 4.69 -52.22 -3.24
N ARG A 223 5.51 -51.99 -4.27
CA ARG A 223 5.99 -53.06 -5.16
C ARG A 223 6.72 -54.15 -4.39
N HIS A 224 7.63 -53.77 -3.49
CA HIS A 224 8.36 -54.72 -2.65
C HIS A 224 7.43 -55.52 -1.73
N LYS A 225 6.43 -54.89 -1.11
CA LYS A 225 5.41 -55.61 -0.32
C LYS A 225 4.59 -56.58 -1.17
N ARG A 226 4.25 -56.22 -2.42
CA ARG A 226 3.51 -57.11 -3.33
C ARG A 226 4.35 -58.31 -3.76
N GLN A 227 5.63 -58.12 -4.09
CA GLN A 227 6.54 -59.22 -4.43
C GLN A 227 6.65 -60.22 -3.29
N ARG A 228 6.90 -59.75 -2.04
CA ARG A 228 6.95 -60.65 -0.88
C ARG A 228 5.65 -61.43 -0.65
N LYS A 229 4.49 -60.80 -0.89
CA LYS A 229 3.20 -61.51 -0.80
C LYS A 229 3.07 -62.61 -1.84
N GLN A 230 3.56 -62.39 -3.06
CA GLN A 230 3.55 -63.40 -4.12
C GLN A 230 4.51 -64.55 -3.81
N GLU A 231 5.73 -64.25 -3.35
CA GLU A 231 6.71 -65.27 -2.94
C GLU A 231 6.19 -66.16 -1.79
N ALA A 232 5.53 -65.56 -0.79
CA ALA A 232 4.92 -66.32 0.31
C ALA A 232 3.72 -67.17 -0.13
N SER A 233 2.92 -66.72 -1.11
CA SER A 233 1.81 -67.52 -1.64
C SER A 233 2.26 -68.69 -2.51
N VAL A 234 3.39 -68.58 -3.21
CA VAL A 234 3.96 -69.66 -4.02
C VAL A 234 4.54 -70.76 -3.12
N SER A 235 5.27 -70.41 -2.05
CA SER A 235 5.83 -71.43 -1.16
C SER A 235 4.76 -72.21 -0.38
N VAL A 236 3.62 -71.58 -0.04
CA VAL A 236 2.48 -72.24 0.60
C VAL A 236 1.76 -73.18 -0.38
N HIS A 237 1.68 -72.85 -1.67
CA HIS A 237 1.09 -73.73 -2.66
C HIS A 237 1.95 -74.97 -2.96
N ASP A 238 3.27 -74.83 -2.98
CA ASP A 238 4.19 -75.96 -3.11
C ASP A 238 4.19 -76.88 -1.87
N ALA A 239 4.04 -76.30 -0.67
CA ALA A 239 3.89 -77.07 0.57
C ALA A 239 2.57 -77.88 0.59
N ALA A 240 1.45 -77.30 0.15
CA ALA A 240 0.15 -77.98 0.08
C ALA A 240 0.06 -79.05 -1.03
N GLY A 241 0.88 -78.94 -2.09
CA GLY A 241 0.99 -79.94 -3.15
C GLY A 241 1.76 -81.20 -2.75
N THR A 242 2.57 -81.12 -1.69
CA THR A 242 3.46 -82.22 -1.26
C THR A 242 2.80 -83.17 -0.24
N GLU A 243 1.64 -82.81 0.32
CA GLU A 243 0.95 -83.59 1.38
C GLU A 243 -0.25 -84.43 0.89
N ARG A 244 -0.34 -84.73 -0.41
CA ARG A 244 -1.29 -85.73 -0.95
C ARG A 244 -0.58 -86.83 -1.73
N ARG A 245 0.08 -87.74 -1.02
CA ARG A 245 0.28 -89.11 -1.54
C ARG A 245 0.36 -90.13 -0.39
N PRO A 246 -0.78 -90.64 0.10
CA PRO A 246 -0.77 -91.82 0.94
C PRO A 246 -0.66 -93.08 0.07
N GLY A 247 0.36 -93.90 0.40
CA GLY A 247 0.41 -95.36 0.29
C GLY A 247 -0.05 -96.06 -1.00
N ALA A 248 0.89 -96.70 -1.68
CA ALA A 248 0.62 -97.94 -2.41
C ALA A 248 1.82 -98.89 -2.28
N GLN A 249 1.49 -100.07 -1.72
CA GLN A 249 2.26 -101.31 -1.51
C GLN A 249 3.20 -101.37 -0.31
#